data_AF-W3XD74-F1
#
_entry.id   AF-W3XD74-F1
#
_cell.length_a   1.000
_cell.length_b   1.000
_cell.length_c   1.000
_cell.angle_alpha   90.00
_cell.angle_beta   90.00
_cell.angle_gamma   90.00
#
_symmetry.space_group_name_H-M   'P 1'
#
loop_
_entity.id
_entity.type
_entity.pdbx_description
1 polymer ?
#
loop_
_entity_poly.entity_id
_entity_poly.type
_entity_poly.pdbx_seq_one_letter_code
_entity_poly.pdbx_strand_id
1 'polypeptide(L)'
;MEKPKLSQEEKQKLKKAFDLSHFDINAVLRGIQLTLVGAHRALQNPEIFTNDHYRQAALAVAAGVVIRVLVAVPILSVKLGIRILALFFDLDQASWDDSLVDTLQLLANHVLQAPLFLMTLMRYITPTLDNMFMDSLRWVDQTYVQKHKHDNPDSLRDMYYPNLRQYKIKDGSTHTTSTAEASTMFAVRFARKAAISLAVFALSYVPYVGRLVLPAASFYTFNQAVGLGPAAAIFGTGIFFPRRYLVIFLQTYFGSRSLMRELLEPYFARIHMSKEQKKNWFRSREGLLFGFGIGFYVLVRVPLLGVLIYGIAEASTAYLITKVTDPPPPPADSKDFAASQQVWRNKHEFLSLSLFDLDALHIEHDAPSAASDKFSTSVAAQQTSSPAPPPPYQGPSEHKKEL
;
A
#
# COMPACT_ATOMS: atom_id res chain seq x y z
N MET A 1 20.06 38.21 22.81
CA MET A 1 20.10 36.96 22.02
C MET A 1 19.16 37.11 20.84
N GLU A 2 19.71 37.39 19.66
CA GLU A 2 18.96 37.58 18.43
C GLU A 2 18.57 36.19 17.89
N LYS A 3 17.27 35.90 17.72
CA LYS A 3 16.83 34.62 17.15
C LYS A 3 17.29 34.55 15.68
N PRO A 4 18.01 33.50 15.25
CA PRO A 4 18.45 33.39 13.87
C PRO A 4 17.24 33.39 12.94
N LYS A 5 17.16 34.39 12.05
CA LYS A 5 16.10 34.50 11.04
C LYS A 5 16.39 33.49 9.94
N LEU A 6 15.66 32.36 9.94
CA LEU A 6 15.71 31.40 8.83
C LEU A 6 15.35 32.07 7.51
N SER A 7 16.12 31.76 6.46
CA SER A 7 15.86 32.19 5.09
C SER A 7 14.53 31.63 4.55
N GLN A 8 13.94 32.27 3.54
CA GLN A 8 12.69 31.82 2.94
C GLN A 8 12.82 30.41 2.31
N GLU A 9 13.98 30.09 1.74
CA GLU A 9 14.26 28.76 1.20
C GLU A 9 14.31 27.69 2.29
N GLU A 10 14.92 27.97 3.43
CA GLU A 10 14.93 27.05 4.58
C GLU A 10 13.53 26.86 5.13
N LYS A 11 12.72 27.93 5.21
CA LYS A 11 11.31 27.83 5.61
C LYS A 11 10.50 26.96 4.66
N GLN A 12 10.72 27.06 3.34
CA GLN A 12 10.04 26.21 2.36
C GLN A 12 10.52 24.75 2.43
N LYS A 13 11.82 24.52 2.58
CA LYS A 13 12.38 23.17 2.78
C LYS A 13 11.84 22.53 4.06
N LEU A 14 11.76 23.28 5.15
CA LEU A 14 11.14 22.83 6.41
C LEU A 14 9.65 22.55 6.24
N LYS A 15 8.89 23.47 5.64
CA LYS A 15 7.46 23.23 5.36
C LYS A 15 7.25 21.95 4.54
N LYS A 16 8.07 21.71 3.52
CA LYS A 16 8.02 20.48 2.70
C LYS A 16 8.46 19.23 3.47
N ALA A 17 9.36 19.36 4.44
CA ALA A 17 9.82 18.26 5.30
C ALA A 17 8.83 17.91 6.42
N PHE A 18 7.99 18.87 6.83
CA PHE A 18 6.92 18.73 7.81
C PHE A 18 5.53 18.55 7.18
N ASP A 19 5.42 18.57 5.85
CA ASP A 19 4.16 18.37 5.15
C ASP A 19 3.62 16.95 5.44
N LEU A 20 2.40 16.88 5.93
CA LEU A 20 1.67 15.66 6.29
C LEU A 20 0.65 15.26 5.21
N SER A 21 0.54 16.03 4.14
CA SER A 21 -0.51 15.88 3.13
C SER A 21 -0.52 14.49 2.45
N HIS A 22 0.62 13.81 2.33
CA HIS A 22 0.70 12.46 1.78
C HIS A 22 0.24 11.36 2.75
N PHE A 23 0.23 11.63 4.06
CA PHE A 23 -0.08 10.66 5.12
C PHE A 23 -1.25 11.14 5.98
N ASP A 24 -2.39 11.34 5.33
CA ASP A 24 -3.65 11.72 5.96
C ASP A 24 -4.31 10.51 6.64
N ILE A 25 -4.74 10.65 7.90
CA ILE A 25 -5.44 9.60 8.67
C ILE A 25 -6.72 9.16 7.95
N ASN A 26 -7.44 10.09 7.31
CA ASN A 26 -8.63 9.76 6.55
C ASN A 26 -8.30 8.86 5.35
N ALA A 27 -7.16 9.11 4.70
CA ALA A 27 -6.67 8.23 3.64
C ALA A 27 -6.30 6.85 4.18
N VAL A 28 -5.68 6.75 5.35
CA VAL A 28 -5.38 5.46 5.99
C VAL A 28 -6.66 4.67 6.28
N LEU A 29 -7.65 5.30 6.91
CA LEU A 29 -8.93 4.66 7.23
C LEU A 29 -9.66 4.22 5.96
N ARG A 30 -9.66 5.06 4.92
CA ARG A 30 -10.24 4.72 3.62
C ARG A 30 -9.51 3.55 2.97
N GLY A 31 -8.19 3.48 3.11
CA GLY A 31 -7.39 2.36 2.64
C GLY A 31 -7.80 1.05 3.29
N ILE A 32 -8.00 1.05 4.62
CA ILE A 32 -8.48 -0.12 5.38
C ILE A 32 -9.89 -0.54 4.90
N GLN A 33 -10.78 0.43 4.69
CA GLN A 33 -12.12 0.15 4.14
C GLN A 33 -12.03 -0.50 2.75
N LEU A 34 -11.15 0.00 1.88
CA LEU A 34 -10.88 -0.61 0.57
C LEU A 34 -10.29 -2.02 0.66
N THR A 35 -9.52 -2.35 1.71
CA THR A 35 -9.10 -3.74 1.93
C THR A 35 -10.31 -4.64 2.07
N LEU A 36 -11.29 -4.27 2.90
CA LEU A 36 -12.46 -5.08 3.16
C LEU A 36 -13.37 -5.19 1.93
N VAL A 37 -13.65 -4.04 1.29
CA VAL A 37 -14.47 -4.00 0.07
C VAL A 37 -13.78 -4.75 -1.08
N GLY A 38 -12.48 -4.51 -1.27
CA GLY A 38 -11.67 -5.18 -2.28
C GLY A 38 -11.64 -6.70 -2.05
N ALA A 39 -11.41 -7.14 -0.82
CA ALA A 39 -11.41 -8.56 -0.48
C ALA A 39 -12.79 -9.20 -0.72
N HIS A 40 -13.86 -8.53 -0.32
CA HIS A 40 -15.22 -9.00 -0.57
C HIS A 40 -15.52 -9.12 -2.06
N ARG A 41 -15.13 -8.13 -2.86
CA ARG A 41 -15.28 -8.13 -4.32
C ARG A 41 -14.43 -9.21 -4.98
N ALA A 42 -13.18 -9.39 -4.54
CA ALA A 42 -12.32 -10.46 -5.02
C ALA A 42 -12.96 -11.84 -4.75
N LEU A 43 -13.50 -12.08 -3.56
CA LEU A 43 -14.19 -13.33 -3.25
C LEU A 43 -15.46 -13.59 -4.09
N GLN A 44 -16.06 -12.56 -4.67
CA GLN A 44 -17.19 -12.69 -5.60
C GLN A 44 -16.77 -13.01 -7.04
N ASN A 45 -15.49 -12.86 -7.39
CA ASN A 45 -15.01 -13.15 -8.73
C ASN A 45 -14.87 -14.67 -8.94
N PRO A 46 -15.71 -15.30 -9.78
CA PRO A 46 -15.62 -16.74 -10.02
C PRO A 46 -14.33 -17.13 -10.76
N GLU A 47 -13.73 -16.22 -11.53
CA GLU A 47 -12.51 -16.50 -12.32
C GLU A 47 -11.28 -16.75 -11.43
N ILE A 48 -11.30 -16.28 -10.18
CA ILE A 48 -10.21 -16.51 -9.22
C ILE A 48 -10.18 -17.97 -8.75
N PHE A 49 -11.31 -18.67 -8.80
CA PHE A 49 -11.48 -20.05 -8.31
C PHE A 49 -11.47 -21.08 -9.44
N THR A 50 -10.64 -20.86 -10.46
CA THR A 50 -10.45 -21.83 -11.55
C THR A 50 -9.49 -22.96 -11.16
N ASN A 51 -9.59 -24.10 -11.85
CA ASN A 51 -8.74 -25.27 -11.60
C ASN A 51 -7.24 -24.96 -11.70
N ASP A 52 -6.85 -24.07 -12.61
CA ASP A 52 -5.45 -23.67 -12.78
C ASP A 52 -4.93 -22.91 -11.55
N HIS A 53 -5.71 -21.96 -11.04
CA HIS A 53 -5.37 -21.22 -9.82
C HIS A 53 -5.37 -22.11 -8.58
N TYR A 54 -6.27 -23.08 -8.48
CA TYR A 54 -6.26 -24.05 -7.37
C TYR A 54 -5.01 -24.93 -7.36
N ARG A 55 -4.59 -25.45 -8.52
CA ARG A 55 -3.37 -26.26 -8.63
C ARG A 55 -2.13 -25.45 -8.24
N GLN A 56 -2.08 -24.19 -8.65
CA GLN A 56 -1.00 -23.27 -8.33
C GLN A 56 -1.01 -22.87 -6.85
N ALA A 57 -2.18 -22.61 -6.27
CA ALA A 57 -2.35 -22.35 -4.85
C ALA A 57 -1.90 -23.56 -4.00
N ALA A 58 -2.24 -24.79 -4.40
CA ALA A 58 -1.78 -25.99 -3.74
C ALA A 58 -0.25 -26.13 -3.78
N LEU A 59 0.39 -25.87 -4.93
CA LEU A 59 1.85 -25.86 -5.07
C LEU A 59 2.49 -24.78 -4.20
N ALA A 60 1.90 -23.59 -4.14
CA ALA A 60 2.36 -22.49 -3.32
C ALA A 60 2.23 -22.78 -1.81
N VAL A 61 1.14 -23.42 -1.38
CA VAL A 61 0.97 -23.91 0.00
C VAL A 61 2.04 -24.97 0.32
N ALA A 62 2.26 -25.93 -0.59
CA ALA A 62 3.30 -26.95 -0.41
C ALA A 62 4.71 -26.32 -0.30
N ALA A 63 5.06 -25.38 -1.17
CA ALA A 63 6.33 -24.64 -1.09
C ALA A 63 6.46 -23.85 0.22
N GLY A 64 5.38 -23.20 0.66
CA GLY A 64 5.32 -22.51 1.96
C GLY A 64 5.54 -23.44 3.15
N VAL A 65 4.98 -24.65 3.11
CA VAL A 65 5.22 -25.70 4.12
C VAL A 65 6.69 -26.13 4.11
N VAL A 66 7.27 -26.42 2.93
CA VAL A 66 8.68 -26.80 2.81
C VAL A 66 9.60 -25.72 3.39
N ILE A 67 9.38 -24.45 3.04
CA ILE A 67 10.20 -23.35 3.55
C ILE A 67 10.03 -23.18 5.06
N ARG A 68 8.80 -23.33 5.58
CA ARG A 68 8.56 -23.32 7.03
C ARG A 68 9.32 -24.45 7.74
N VAL A 69 9.35 -25.64 7.16
CA VAL A 69 10.14 -26.76 7.68
C VAL A 69 11.63 -26.44 7.63
N LEU A 70 12.15 -25.93 6.51
CA LEU A 70 13.57 -25.55 6.39
C LEU A 70 14.00 -24.50 7.42
N VAL A 71 13.13 -23.51 7.72
CA VAL A 71 13.40 -22.50 8.76
C VAL A 71 13.25 -23.08 10.17
N ALA A 72 12.32 -24.02 10.37
CA ALA A 72 12.09 -24.65 11.67
C ALA A 72 13.16 -25.68 12.03
N VAL A 73 13.78 -26.36 11.05
CA VAL A 73 14.78 -27.41 11.26
C VAL A 73 15.95 -26.91 12.11
N PRO A 74 16.63 -25.79 11.83
CA PRO A 74 17.70 -25.28 12.69
C PRO A 74 17.24 -25.01 14.13
N ILE A 75 16.04 -24.46 14.31
CA ILE A 75 15.48 -24.18 15.64
C ILE A 75 15.20 -25.48 16.39
N LEU A 76 14.62 -26.47 15.72
CA LEU A 76 14.36 -27.81 16.25
C LEU A 76 15.67 -28.54 16.58
N SER A 77 16.69 -28.43 15.74
CA SER A 77 18.01 -29.02 15.97
C SER A 77 18.68 -28.42 17.19
N VAL A 78 18.62 -27.09 17.38
CA VAL A 78 19.13 -26.44 18.60
C VAL A 78 18.36 -26.90 19.83
N LYS A 79 17.02 -26.91 19.78
CA LYS A 79 16.18 -27.41 20.89
C LYS A 79 16.47 -28.87 21.24
N LEU A 80 16.65 -29.72 20.24
CA LEU A 80 16.99 -31.12 20.43
C LEU A 80 18.39 -31.27 21.01
N GLY A 81 19.36 -30.49 20.52
CA GLY A 81 20.72 -30.46 21.05
C GLY A 81 20.75 -30.04 22.53
N ILE A 82 20.00 -29.01 22.91
CA ILE A 82 19.88 -28.59 24.31
C ILE A 82 19.21 -29.68 25.16
N ARG A 83 18.15 -30.32 24.66
CA ARG A 83 17.54 -31.48 25.35
C ARG A 83 18.50 -32.64 25.54
N ILE A 84 19.35 -32.94 24.55
CA ILE A 84 20.37 -33.99 24.67
C ILE A 84 21.42 -33.57 25.70
N LEU A 85 21.87 -32.31 25.71
CA LEU A 85 22.80 -31.79 26.71
C LEU A 85 22.20 -31.84 28.12
N ALA A 86 20.89 -31.62 28.28
CA ALA A 86 20.19 -31.73 29.57
C ALA A 86 20.21 -33.15 30.16
N LEU A 87 20.43 -34.18 29.34
CA LEU A 87 20.60 -35.55 29.84
C LEU A 87 21.96 -35.77 30.51
N PHE A 88 22.95 -34.92 30.22
CA PHE A 88 24.32 -35.04 30.73
C PHE A 88 24.69 -33.94 31.72
N PHE A 89 24.00 -32.79 31.68
CA PHE A 89 24.27 -31.62 32.51
C PHE A 89 22.98 -31.08 33.12
N ASP A 90 23.04 -30.70 34.40
CA ASP A 90 21.92 -30.13 35.14
C ASP A 90 21.68 -28.67 34.69
N LEU A 91 20.86 -28.51 33.66
CA LEU A 91 20.60 -27.23 32.97
C LEU A 91 19.49 -26.40 33.62
N ASP A 92 18.82 -26.90 34.67
CA ASP A 92 17.70 -26.23 35.34
C ASP A 92 18.10 -24.90 36.01
N GLN A 93 19.39 -24.66 36.23
CA GLN A 93 19.92 -23.36 36.73
C GLN A 93 20.34 -22.39 35.60
N ALA A 94 20.38 -22.83 34.35
CA ALA A 94 20.88 -22.05 33.23
C ALA A 94 19.73 -21.37 32.47
N SER A 95 19.44 -20.10 32.80
CA SER A 95 18.45 -19.24 32.12
C SER A 95 18.74 -18.92 30.64
N TRP A 96 19.73 -19.59 30.04
CA TRP A 96 20.23 -19.30 28.69
C TRP A 96 19.47 -20.05 27.59
N ASP A 97 18.78 -21.17 27.91
CA ASP A 97 18.01 -21.96 26.94
C ASP A 97 16.84 -21.14 26.35
N ASP A 98 15.95 -20.64 27.21
CA ASP A 98 14.80 -19.84 26.79
C ASP A 98 15.23 -18.58 26.02
N SER A 99 16.31 -17.93 26.47
CA SER A 99 16.86 -16.73 25.81
C SER A 99 17.42 -17.04 24.41
N LEU A 100 18.09 -18.17 24.22
CA LEU A 100 18.63 -18.58 22.91
C LEU A 100 17.51 -18.97 21.93
N VAL A 101 16.53 -19.73 22.40
CA VAL A 101 15.37 -20.14 21.59
C VAL A 101 14.56 -18.92 21.17
N ASP A 102 14.29 -18.00 22.09
CA ASP A 102 13.56 -16.76 21.81
C ASP A 102 14.36 -15.88 20.85
N THR A 103 15.68 -15.78 21.03
CA THR A 103 16.54 -15.00 20.11
C THR A 103 16.54 -15.59 18.70
N LEU A 104 16.58 -16.92 18.55
CA LEU A 104 16.48 -17.58 17.24
C LEU A 104 15.12 -17.39 16.58
N GLN A 105 14.03 -17.47 17.35
CA GLN A 105 12.68 -17.20 16.86
C GLN A 105 12.50 -15.72 16.47
N LEU A 106 13.06 -14.79 17.25
CA LEU A 106 13.11 -13.37 16.92
C LEU A 106 13.92 -13.16 15.63
N LEU A 107 15.07 -13.81 15.48
CA LEU A 107 15.91 -13.70 14.30
C LEU A 107 15.18 -14.19 13.04
N ALA A 108 14.57 -15.38 13.10
CA ALA A 108 13.84 -15.96 11.98
C ALA A 108 12.62 -15.12 11.56
N ASN A 109 11.80 -14.69 12.54
CA ASN A 109 10.53 -14.02 12.26
C ASN A 109 10.66 -12.51 12.04
N HIS A 110 11.62 -11.84 12.70
CA HIS A 110 11.72 -10.39 12.72
C HIS A 110 12.93 -9.86 11.96
N VAL A 111 14.09 -10.52 12.05
CA VAL A 111 15.34 -10.06 11.40
C VAL A 111 15.46 -10.56 9.98
N LEU A 112 15.23 -11.85 9.75
CA LEU A 112 15.23 -12.42 8.41
C LEU A 112 13.96 -12.07 7.63
N GLN A 113 12.84 -11.71 8.28
CA GLN A 113 11.56 -11.49 7.58
C GLN A 113 11.20 -12.67 6.65
N ALA A 114 11.44 -13.91 7.12
CA ALA A 114 11.23 -15.12 6.32
C ALA A 114 9.86 -15.19 5.60
N PRO A 115 8.74 -14.71 6.18
CA PRO A 115 7.46 -14.66 5.47
C PRO A 115 7.45 -13.71 4.25
N LEU A 116 8.09 -12.55 4.35
CA LEU A 116 8.18 -11.60 3.23
C LEU A 116 9.10 -12.13 2.14
N PHE A 117 10.23 -12.74 2.51
CA PHE A 117 11.10 -13.44 1.56
C PHE A 117 10.35 -14.49 0.76
N LEU A 118 9.56 -15.31 1.47
CA LEU A 118 8.72 -16.33 0.87
C LEU A 118 7.72 -15.71 -0.11
N MET A 119 7.05 -14.61 0.26
CA MET A 119 6.10 -13.91 -0.62
C MET A 119 6.78 -13.43 -1.91
N THR A 120 7.93 -12.74 -1.81
CA THR A 120 8.62 -12.26 -3.00
C THR A 120 9.16 -13.41 -3.86
N LEU A 121 9.62 -14.51 -3.23
CA LEU A 121 10.09 -15.70 -3.93
C LEU A 121 8.95 -16.38 -4.71
N MET A 122 7.74 -16.43 -4.15
CA MET A 122 6.57 -17.01 -4.81
C MET A 122 6.24 -16.33 -6.15
N ARG A 123 6.53 -15.04 -6.28
CA ARG A 123 6.36 -14.30 -7.54
C ARG A 123 7.30 -14.77 -8.65
N TYR A 124 8.52 -15.19 -8.31
CA TYR A 124 9.46 -15.75 -9.29
C TYR A 124 9.12 -17.20 -9.67
N ILE A 125 8.44 -17.91 -8.77
CA ILE A 125 8.08 -19.32 -8.96
C ILE A 125 6.75 -19.47 -9.73
N THR A 126 5.85 -18.49 -9.65
CA THR A 126 4.49 -18.63 -10.19
C THR A 126 4.06 -17.37 -10.98
N PRO A 127 3.97 -17.42 -12.33
CA PRO A 127 3.48 -16.32 -13.19
C PRO A 127 1.97 -16.04 -13.04
N THR A 128 1.37 -16.51 -11.96
CA THR A 128 -0.07 -16.68 -11.76
C THR A 128 -0.69 -15.44 -11.17
N LEU A 129 0.08 -14.70 -10.37
CA LEU A 129 -0.35 -13.47 -9.71
C LEU A 129 -0.68 -12.36 -10.72
N ASP A 130 0.10 -12.28 -11.79
CA ASP A 130 -0.16 -11.33 -12.88
C ASP A 130 -1.47 -11.66 -13.61
N ASN A 131 -1.72 -12.95 -13.88
CA ASN A 131 -2.98 -13.39 -14.49
C ASN A 131 -4.17 -13.12 -13.56
N MET A 132 -4.03 -13.43 -12.25
CA MET A 132 -5.07 -13.17 -11.26
C MET A 132 -5.41 -11.67 -11.16
N PHE A 133 -4.41 -10.80 -11.21
CA PHE A 133 -4.61 -9.35 -11.27
C PHE A 133 -5.41 -8.97 -12.53
N MET A 134 -5.02 -9.47 -13.69
CA MET A 134 -5.66 -9.15 -14.96
C MET A 134 -7.09 -9.70 -15.08
N ASP A 135 -7.35 -10.92 -14.63
CA ASP A 135 -8.70 -11.51 -14.61
C ASP A 135 -9.61 -10.78 -13.59
N SER A 136 -9.06 -10.39 -12.45
CA SER A 136 -9.78 -9.55 -11.49
C SER A 136 -10.10 -8.16 -12.05
N LEU A 137 -9.17 -7.56 -12.80
CA LEU A 137 -9.41 -6.28 -13.46
C LEU A 137 -10.52 -6.39 -14.52
N ARG A 138 -10.52 -7.48 -15.30
CA ARG A 138 -11.59 -7.78 -16.27
C ARG A 138 -12.95 -7.87 -15.59
N TRP A 139 -13.03 -8.61 -14.48
CA TRP A 139 -14.26 -8.78 -13.72
C TRP A 139 -14.75 -7.47 -13.10
N VAL A 140 -13.85 -6.62 -12.61
CA VAL A 140 -14.19 -5.28 -12.09
C VAL A 140 -14.80 -4.40 -13.19
N ASP A 141 -14.21 -4.39 -14.39
CA ASP A 141 -14.76 -3.62 -15.52
C ASP A 141 -16.12 -4.16 -15.97
N GLN A 142 -16.29 -5.48 -16.08
CA GLN A 142 -17.58 -6.10 -16.40
C GLN A 142 -18.64 -5.74 -15.35
N THR A 143 -18.31 -5.82 -14.07
CA THR A 143 -19.22 -5.48 -12.97
C THR A 143 -19.57 -4.00 -12.97
N TYR A 144 -18.62 -3.12 -13.32
CA TYR A 144 -18.86 -1.70 -13.46
C TYR A 144 -19.88 -1.41 -14.58
N VAL A 145 -19.67 -1.96 -15.77
CA VAL A 145 -20.60 -1.82 -16.91
C VAL A 145 -21.97 -2.38 -16.54
N GLN A 146 -22.03 -3.51 -15.82
CA GLN A 146 -23.29 -4.09 -15.37
C GLN A 146 -24.04 -3.22 -14.37
N LYS A 147 -23.34 -2.59 -13.43
CA LYS A 147 -23.92 -1.69 -12.43
C LYS A 147 -24.48 -0.41 -13.05
N HIS A 148 -23.85 0.09 -14.11
CA HIS A 148 -24.19 1.35 -14.77
C HIS A 148 -24.91 1.15 -16.12
N LYS A 149 -25.57 0.00 -16.33
CA LYS A 149 -26.34 -0.31 -17.55
C LYS A 149 -27.44 0.70 -17.88
N HIS A 150 -27.93 1.41 -16.86
CA HIS A 150 -29.00 2.38 -16.97
C HIS A 150 -28.51 3.83 -16.99
N ASP A 151 -27.20 4.04 -16.90
CA ASP A 151 -26.59 5.36 -16.93
C ASP A 151 -26.19 5.74 -18.35
N ASN A 152 -25.95 7.04 -18.58
CA ASN A 152 -25.58 7.53 -19.91
C ASN A 152 -24.21 6.97 -20.34
N PRO A 153 -24.10 6.31 -21.51
CA PRO A 153 -22.84 5.70 -21.97
C PRO A 153 -21.67 6.68 -22.03
N ASP A 154 -21.93 7.94 -22.41
CA ASP A 154 -20.92 8.99 -22.54
C ASP A 154 -20.41 9.53 -21.19
N SER A 155 -21.05 9.15 -20.07
CA SER A 155 -20.64 9.53 -18.71
C SER A 155 -19.91 8.41 -17.97
N LEU A 156 -19.72 7.26 -18.62
CA LEU A 156 -19.05 6.10 -18.03
C LEU A 156 -17.54 6.26 -18.12
N ARG A 157 -16.84 5.81 -17.08
CA ARG A 157 -15.37 5.73 -17.12
C ARG A 157 -14.92 4.75 -18.21
N ASP A 158 -13.76 5.03 -18.80
CA ASP A 158 -13.09 4.08 -19.68
C ASP A 158 -12.70 2.78 -18.97
N MET A 159 -12.66 1.69 -19.75
CA MET A 159 -12.28 0.36 -19.27
C MET A 159 -10.76 0.25 -19.08
N TYR A 160 -10.35 -0.42 -18.01
CA TYR A 160 -8.93 -0.59 -17.66
C TYR A 160 -8.34 -1.82 -18.34
N TYR A 161 -9.04 -2.95 -18.26
CA TYR A 161 -8.56 -4.23 -18.75
C TYR A 161 -8.21 -4.24 -20.25
N PRO A 162 -9.06 -3.74 -21.17
CA PRO A 162 -8.79 -3.82 -22.61
C PRO A 162 -7.55 -3.04 -23.03
N ASN A 163 -7.34 -1.87 -22.43
CA ASN A 163 -6.18 -1.03 -22.72
C ASN A 163 -4.93 -1.59 -22.05
N LEU A 164 -5.01 -1.94 -20.76
CA LEU A 164 -3.87 -2.43 -19.99
C LEU A 164 -3.28 -3.73 -20.56
N ARG A 165 -4.12 -4.63 -21.11
CA ARG A 165 -3.66 -5.87 -21.77
C ARG A 165 -2.76 -5.61 -22.99
N GLN A 166 -2.93 -4.48 -23.68
CA GLN A 166 -2.17 -4.14 -24.89
C GLN A 166 -0.75 -3.63 -24.57
N TYR A 167 -0.50 -3.21 -23.32
CA TYR A 167 0.82 -2.74 -22.91
C TYR A 167 1.81 -3.91 -22.83
N LYS A 168 2.99 -3.69 -23.39
CA LYS A 168 4.11 -4.65 -23.27
C LYS A 168 4.61 -4.66 -21.83
N ILE A 169 4.70 -5.86 -21.26
CA ILE A 169 5.27 -6.08 -19.93
C ILE A 169 6.78 -5.84 -20.01
N LYS A 170 7.29 -4.90 -19.21
CA LYS A 170 8.72 -4.75 -18.94
C LYS A 170 8.99 -5.31 -17.54
N ASP A 171 9.94 -6.23 -17.43
CA ASP A 171 10.42 -6.66 -16.11
C ASP A 171 11.09 -5.49 -15.40
N GLY A 172 10.36 -4.88 -14.47
CA GLY A 172 10.79 -3.70 -13.72
C GLY A 172 11.95 -3.97 -12.74
N SER A 173 12.31 -5.23 -12.50
CA SER A 173 13.34 -5.60 -11.51
C SER A 173 14.63 -6.17 -12.09
N THR A 174 14.59 -6.70 -13.32
CA THR A 174 15.68 -7.48 -13.93
C THR A 174 15.64 -7.25 -15.43
N HIS A 175 16.67 -6.62 -15.98
CA HIS A 175 16.85 -6.45 -17.43
C HIS A 175 17.25 -7.78 -18.13
N THR A 176 16.81 -8.93 -17.61
CA THR A 176 17.35 -10.24 -17.97
C THR A 176 16.22 -11.25 -18.09
N THR A 177 16.28 -12.07 -19.13
CA THR A 177 15.26 -13.05 -19.51
C THR A 177 15.37 -14.36 -18.72
N SER A 178 16.33 -14.47 -17.80
CA SER A 178 16.62 -15.70 -17.06
C SER A 178 16.07 -15.65 -15.63
N THR A 179 15.11 -16.54 -15.35
CA THR A 179 14.51 -16.75 -14.01
C THR A 179 15.56 -17.03 -12.93
N ALA A 180 16.65 -17.73 -13.27
CA ALA A 180 17.74 -18.04 -12.36
C ALA A 180 18.59 -16.80 -11.98
N GLU A 181 18.75 -15.87 -12.91
CA GLU A 181 19.49 -14.63 -12.65
C GLU A 181 18.65 -13.68 -11.78
N ALA A 182 17.34 -13.61 -12.03
CA ALA A 182 16.40 -12.86 -11.22
C ALA A 182 16.30 -13.39 -9.78
N SER A 183 16.25 -14.71 -9.59
CA SER A 183 16.24 -15.31 -8.25
C SER A 183 17.56 -15.08 -7.51
N THR A 184 18.70 -15.14 -8.21
CA THR A 184 20.02 -14.89 -7.61
C THR A 184 20.18 -13.43 -7.19
N MET A 185 19.77 -12.50 -8.06
CA MET A 185 19.82 -11.07 -7.75
C MET A 185 18.88 -10.72 -6.59
N PHE A 186 17.72 -11.35 -6.51
CA PHE A 186 16.82 -11.24 -5.36
C PHE A 186 17.49 -11.76 -4.08
N ALA A 187 18.07 -12.97 -4.11
CA ALA A 187 18.76 -13.57 -2.97
C ALA A 187 19.90 -12.67 -2.46
N VAL A 188 20.71 -12.09 -3.35
CA VAL A 188 21.80 -11.15 -2.99
C VAL A 188 21.25 -9.88 -2.34
N ARG A 189 20.19 -9.28 -2.90
CA ARG A 189 19.55 -8.08 -2.32
C ARG A 189 18.99 -8.37 -0.93
N PHE A 190 18.40 -9.55 -0.76
CA PHE A 190 17.86 -10.00 0.52
C PHE A 190 18.97 -10.29 1.52
N ALA A 191 20.02 -11.02 1.14
CA ALA A 191 21.19 -11.29 1.97
C ALA A 191 21.85 -9.99 2.47
N ARG A 192 21.97 -8.98 1.59
CA ARG A 192 22.48 -7.66 1.98
C ARG A 192 21.59 -6.98 3.04
N LYS A 193 20.26 -7.02 2.87
CA LYS A 193 19.32 -6.49 3.86
C LYS A 193 19.37 -7.25 5.19
N ALA A 194 19.47 -8.58 5.13
CA ALA A 194 19.61 -9.43 6.30
C ALA A 194 20.92 -9.13 7.04
N ALA A 195 22.03 -8.96 6.31
CA ALA A 195 23.32 -8.60 6.88
C ALA A 195 23.31 -7.23 7.57
N ILE A 196 22.71 -6.20 6.95
CA ILE A 196 22.55 -4.88 7.57
C ILE A 196 21.69 -4.99 8.83
N SER A 197 20.59 -5.75 8.78
CA SER A 197 19.70 -5.94 9.93
C SER A 197 20.40 -6.69 11.07
N LEU A 198 21.21 -7.70 10.74
CA LEU A 198 22.03 -8.45 11.69
C LEU A 198 23.12 -7.56 12.31
N ALA A 199 23.76 -6.70 11.52
CA ALA A 199 24.75 -5.74 12.02
C ALA A 199 24.12 -4.73 12.98
N VAL A 200 22.94 -4.18 12.65
CA VAL A 200 22.17 -3.29 13.53
C VAL A 200 21.77 -4.01 14.82
N PHE A 201 21.35 -5.27 14.71
CA PHE A 201 21.02 -6.11 15.87
C PHE A 201 22.26 -6.36 16.75
N ALA A 202 23.40 -6.73 16.18
CA ALA A 202 24.65 -6.92 16.92
C ALA A 202 25.11 -5.62 17.62
N LEU A 203 25.08 -4.49 16.90
CA LEU A 203 25.38 -3.17 17.45
C LEU A 203 24.45 -2.77 18.61
N SER A 204 23.22 -3.31 18.66
CA SER A 204 22.28 -3.04 19.75
C SER A 204 22.67 -3.67 21.08
N TYR A 205 23.57 -4.67 21.09
CA TYR A 205 24.12 -5.29 22.30
C TYR A 205 25.36 -4.57 22.85
N VAL A 206 25.89 -3.56 22.14
CA VAL A 206 27.04 -2.78 22.62
C VAL A 206 26.61 -1.98 23.85
N PRO A 207 27.33 -2.08 25.00
CA PRO A 207 26.99 -1.34 26.20
C PRO A 207 27.02 0.18 25.94
N TYR A 208 26.13 0.91 26.61
CA TYR A 208 25.89 2.36 26.48
C TYR A 208 25.33 2.84 25.14
N VAL A 209 25.91 2.41 24.01
CA VAL A 209 25.52 2.86 22.66
C VAL A 209 24.34 2.07 22.11
N GLY A 210 24.25 0.77 22.42
CA GLY A 210 23.27 -0.16 21.86
C GLY A 210 21.81 0.22 22.12
N ARG A 211 21.53 0.93 23.22
CA ARG A 211 20.21 1.50 23.53
C ARG A 211 19.74 2.52 22.48
N LEU A 212 20.67 3.22 21.83
CA LEU A 212 20.37 4.26 20.85
C LEU A 212 20.43 3.75 19.40
N VAL A 213 21.11 2.62 19.15
CA VAL A 213 21.27 2.05 17.80
C VAL A 213 19.92 1.74 17.15
N LEU A 214 19.03 1.00 17.83
CA LEU A 214 17.73 0.63 17.28
C LEU A 214 16.83 1.86 17.04
N PRO A 215 16.66 2.80 17.99
CA PRO A 215 15.93 4.05 17.73
C PRO A 215 16.53 4.88 16.61
N ALA A 216 17.86 5.02 16.53
CA ALA A 216 18.52 5.81 15.49
C ALA A 216 18.37 5.19 14.10
N ALA A 217 18.58 3.88 13.96
CA ALA A 217 18.37 3.16 12.70
C ALA A 217 16.90 3.21 12.26
N SER A 218 15.99 3.07 13.22
CA SER A 218 14.55 3.17 13.00
C SER A 218 14.13 4.56 12.54
N PHE A 219 14.62 5.60 13.22
CA PHE A 219 14.36 7.00 12.87
C PHE A 219 14.92 7.34 11.50
N TYR A 220 16.16 6.94 11.20
CA TYR A 220 16.79 7.17 9.91
C TYR A 220 15.97 6.58 8.77
N THR A 221 15.57 5.32 8.91
CA THR A 221 14.82 4.60 7.86
C THR A 221 13.40 5.17 7.71
N PHE A 222 12.74 5.51 8.83
CA PHE A 222 11.38 6.04 8.81
C PHE A 222 11.31 7.50 8.33
N ASN A 223 12.25 8.35 8.71
CA ASN A 223 12.36 9.73 8.24
C ASN A 223 12.52 9.79 6.72
N GLN A 224 13.34 8.90 6.14
CA GLN A 224 13.46 8.82 4.68
C GLN A 224 12.15 8.44 3.98
N ALA A 225 11.26 7.73 4.67
CA ALA A 225 10.02 7.24 4.10
C ALA A 225 8.88 8.26 4.27
N VAL A 226 8.67 8.79 5.47
CA VAL A 226 7.48 9.58 5.83
C VAL A 226 7.79 11.08 6.00
N GLY A 227 9.06 11.45 6.13
CA GLY A 227 9.50 12.82 6.39
C GLY A 227 9.78 13.11 7.87
N LEU A 228 10.32 14.30 8.13
CA LEU A 228 10.91 14.63 9.43
C LEU A 228 9.84 14.90 10.50
N GLY A 229 8.70 15.48 10.11
CA GLY A 229 7.59 15.75 11.04
C GLY A 229 7.03 14.48 11.71
N PRO A 230 6.48 13.53 10.93
CA PRO A 230 5.98 12.25 11.46
C PRO A 230 7.04 11.47 12.23
N ALA A 231 8.28 11.44 11.72
CA ALA A 231 9.37 10.74 12.38
C ALA A 231 9.69 11.37 13.74
N ALA A 232 9.77 12.70 13.84
CA ALA A 232 10.01 13.39 15.10
C ALA A 232 8.86 13.18 16.10
N ALA A 233 7.60 13.19 15.63
CA ALA A 233 6.45 12.94 16.48
C ALA A 233 6.44 11.50 17.03
N ILE A 234 6.60 10.49 16.18
CA ILE A 234 6.54 9.08 16.57
C ILE A 234 7.74 8.67 17.42
N PHE A 235 8.96 9.08 17.06
CA PHE A 235 10.14 8.71 17.85
C PHE A 235 10.37 9.63 19.06
N GLY A 236 9.90 10.88 19.01
CA GLY A 236 9.92 11.79 20.16
C GLY A 236 8.95 11.36 21.26
N THR A 237 7.70 11.03 20.90
CA THR A 237 6.74 10.41 21.84
C THR A 237 7.11 8.96 22.15
N GLY A 238 7.77 8.27 21.20
CA GLY A 238 8.29 6.91 21.30
C GLY A 238 9.24 6.66 22.48
N ILE A 239 9.85 7.72 23.04
CA ILE A 239 10.67 7.63 24.26
C ILE A 239 9.84 7.11 25.45
N PHE A 240 8.54 7.41 25.50
CA PHE A 240 7.62 6.97 26.54
C PHE A 240 7.01 5.59 26.27
N PHE A 241 7.17 5.04 25.06
CA PHE A 241 6.61 3.75 24.68
C PHE A 241 7.63 2.61 24.85
N PRO A 242 7.20 1.42 25.33
CA PRO A 242 8.06 0.24 25.32
C PRO A 242 8.57 -0.07 23.91
N ARG A 243 9.87 -0.37 23.78
CA ARG A 243 10.57 -0.58 22.49
C ARG A 243 9.87 -1.58 21.58
N ARG A 244 9.22 -2.60 22.16
CA ARG A 244 8.47 -3.62 21.42
C ARG A 244 7.40 -3.03 20.49
N TYR A 245 6.70 -1.98 20.91
CA TYR A 245 5.63 -1.38 20.12
C TYR A 245 6.17 -0.58 18.93
N LEU A 246 7.31 0.11 19.11
CA LEU A 246 8.00 0.79 18.00
C LEU A 246 8.48 -0.22 16.95
N VAL A 247 9.06 -1.35 17.38
CA VAL A 247 9.50 -2.41 16.47
C VAL A 247 8.31 -3.00 15.70
N ILE A 248 7.21 -3.34 16.40
CA ILE A 248 5.99 -3.86 15.76
C ILE A 248 5.44 -2.85 14.75
N PHE A 249 5.37 -1.56 15.12
CA PHE A 249 4.90 -0.49 14.25
C PHE A 249 5.75 -0.39 12.99
N LEU A 250 7.08 -0.31 13.12
CA LEU A 250 7.99 -0.19 11.98
C LEU A 250 7.95 -1.41 11.09
N GLN A 251 7.92 -2.60 11.67
CA GLN A 251 7.81 -3.84 10.91
C GLN A 251 6.50 -3.90 10.14
N THR A 252 5.40 -3.45 10.75
CA THR A 252 4.09 -3.36 10.10
C THR A 252 4.11 -2.33 8.97
N TYR A 253 4.70 -1.16 9.19
CA TYR A 253 4.85 -0.12 8.19
C TYR A 253 5.70 -0.55 6.99
N PHE A 254 6.93 -1.01 7.23
CA PHE A 254 7.80 -1.45 6.13
C PHE A 254 7.29 -2.74 5.46
N GLY A 255 6.69 -3.64 6.23
CA GLY A 255 6.06 -4.85 5.72
C GLY A 255 4.88 -4.55 4.80
N SER A 256 3.93 -3.73 5.24
CA SER A 256 2.81 -3.24 4.42
C SER A 256 3.30 -2.52 3.16
N ARG A 257 4.29 -1.61 3.29
CA ARG A 257 4.85 -0.89 2.14
C ARG A 257 5.53 -1.83 1.14
N SER A 258 6.20 -2.87 1.62
CA SER A 258 6.87 -3.85 0.76
C SER A 258 5.83 -4.70 0.04
N LEU A 259 4.83 -5.20 0.76
CA LEU A 259 3.69 -5.92 0.20
C LEU A 259 3.01 -5.09 -0.89
N MET A 260 2.74 -3.80 -0.65
CA MET A 260 2.09 -2.98 -1.68
C MET A 260 2.91 -2.78 -2.94
N ARG A 261 4.24 -2.73 -2.82
CA ARG A 261 5.10 -2.63 -4.01
C ARG A 261 5.05 -3.91 -4.84
N GLU A 262 4.86 -5.06 -4.20
CA GLU A 262 4.72 -6.34 -4.87
C GLU A 262 3.35 -6.47 -5.52
N LEU A 263 2.27 -6.23 -4.77
CA LEU A 263 0.89 -6.31 -5.27
C LEU A 263 0.59 -5.33 -6.42
N LEU A 264 1.27 -4.17 -6.46
CA LEU A 264 1.08 -3.19 -7.53
C LEU A 264 1.98 -3.44 -8.74
N GLU A 265 2.85 -4.45 -8.71
CA GLU A 265 3.76 -4.61 -9.82
C GLU A 265 3.11 -5.04 -11.14
N PRO A 266 2.07 -5.90 -11.19
CA PRO A 266 1.38 -6.18 -12.46
C PRO A 266 0.96 -4.91 -13.20
N TYR A 267 0.57 -3.86 -12.46
CA TYR A 267 0.28 -2.55 -13.02
C TYR A 267 1.55 -1.83 -13.51
N PHE A 268 2.59 -1.71 -12.67
CA PHE A 268 3.82 -0.97 -13.03
C PHE A 268 4.71 -1.67 -14.06
N ALA A 269 4.57 -2.98 -14.24
CA ALA A 269 5.25 -3.70 -15.30
C ALA A 269 4.69 -3.33 -16.69
N ARG A 270 3.43 -2.87 -16.73
CA ARG A 270 2.73 -2.44 -17.96
C ARG A 270 2.81 -0.93 -18.17
N ILE A 271 2.57 -0.14 -17.14
CA ILE A 271 2.70 1.32 -17.21
C ILE A 271 4.15 1.72 -16.92
N HIS A 272 4.89 2.06 -17.98
CA HIS A 272 6.34 2.31 -17.91
C HIS A 272 6.67 3.65 -17.22
N MET A 273 6.64 3.66 -15.90
CA MET A 273 7.06 4.81 -15.09
C MET A 273 8.57 4.79 -14.83
N SER A 274 9.19 5.97 -14.86
CA SER A 274 10.56 6.15 -14.36
C SER A 274 10.63 5.91 -12.84
N LYS A 275 11.84 5.68 -12.31
CA LYS A 275 12.05 5.48 -10.86
C LYS A 275 11.52 6.66 -10.04
N GLU A 276 11.67 7.88 -10.54
CA GLU A 276 11.19 9.09 -9.90
C GLU A 276 9.67 9.22 -9.97
N GLN A 277 9.08 8.95 -11.13
CA GLN A 277 7.63 8.94 -11.33
C GLN A 277 6.94 7.92 -10.41
N LYS A 278 7.46 6.69 -10.35
CA LYS A 278 6.98 5.63 -9.45
C LYS A 278 7.11 6.06 -7.99
N LYS A 279 8.23 6.67 -7.60
CA LYS A 279 8.42 7.20 -6.23
C LYS A 279 7.37 8.25 -5.88
N ASN A 280 7.09 9.19 -6.78
CA ASN A 280 6.09 10.24 -6.59
C ASN A 280 4.67 9.67 -6.53
N TRP A 281 4.36 8.68 -7.37
CA TRP A 281 3.08 7.98 -7.36
C TRP A 281 2.81 7.29 -6.02
N PHE A 282 3.80 6.56 -5.48
CA PHE A 282 3.66 5.93 -4.16
C PHE A 282 3.54 6.95 -3.04
N ARG A 283 4.28 8.07 -3.15
CA ARG A 283 4.25 9.12 -2.15
C ARG A 283 2.91 9.84 -2.13
N SER A 284 2.31 10.19 -3.27
CA SER A 284 1.03 10.89 -3.32
C SER A 284 -0.15 10.08 -2.75
N ARG A 285 -0.01 8.75 -2.68
CA ARG A 285 -1.04 7.80 -2.22
C ARG A 285 -0.63 7.07 -0.95
N GLU A 286 0.39 7.55 -0.23
CA GLU A 286 1.05 6.78 0.82
C GLU A 286 0.12 6.36 1.95
N GLY A 287 -0.68 7.29 2.50
CA GLY A 287 -1.64 6.97 3.56
C GLY A 287 -2.66 5.89 3.15
N LEU A 288 -3.24 6.03 1.95
CA LEU A 288 -4.22 5.07 1.42
C LEU A 288 -3.60 3.69 1.19
N LEU A 289 -2.44 3.63 0.53
CA LEU A 289 -1.73 2.38 0.26
C LEU A 289 -1.27 1.71 1.55
N PHE A 290 -0.85 2.49 2.54
CA PHE A 290 -0.50 1.97 3.86
C PHE A 290 -1.73 1.34 4.54
N GLY A 291 -2.87 2.05 4.59
CA GLY A 291 -4.11 1.52 5.14
C GLY A 291 -4.55 0.23 4.45
N PHE A 292 -4.55 0.23 3.12
CA PHE A 292 -4.91 -0.94 2.33
C PHE A 292 -3.95 -2.12 2.58
N GLY A 293 -2.64 -1.81 2.58
CA GLY A 293 -1.59 -2.81 2.75
C GLY A 293 -1.51 -3.39 4.15
N ILE A 294 -1.79 -2.63 5.22
CA ILE A 294 -1.81 -3.18 6.59
C ILE A 294 -2.86 -4.28 6.71
N GLY A 295 -4.06 -4.06 6.17
CA GLY A 295 -5.14 -5.03 6.26
C GLY A 295 -4.73 -6.40 5.70
N PHE A 296 -4.19 -6.43 4.48
CA PHE A 296 -3.65 -7.67 3.91
C PHE A 296 -2.38 -8.15 4.60
N TYR A 297 -1.50 -7.26 5.04
CA TYR A 297 -0.27 -7.64 5.74
C TYR A 297 -0.54 -8.44 7.02
N VAL A 298 -1.55 -8.04 7.80
CA VAL A 298 -1.99 -8.78 8.99
C VAL A 298 -2.54 -10.15 8.61
N LEU A 299 -3.39 -10.22 7.57
CA LEU A 299 -4.01 -11.47 7.12
C LEU A 299 -2.98 -12.46 6.53
N VAL A 300 -2.01 -11.99 5.75
CA VAL A 300 -1.01 -12.84 5.12
C VAL A 300 -0.03 -13.43 6.14
N ARG A 301 0.17 -12.77 7.29
CA ARG A 301 0.99 -13.30 8.39
C ARG A 301 0.38 -14.54 9.05
N VAL A 302 -0.90 -14.85 8.82
CA VAL A 302 -1.52 -16.08 9.31
C VAL A 302 -0.88 -17.29 8.61
N PRO A 303 -0.19 -18.19 9.34
CA PRO A 303 0.48 -19.33 8.74
C PRO A 303 -0.50 -20.21 7.95
N LEU A 304 -0.02 -20.80 6.85
CA LEU A 304 -0.77 -21.65 5.90
C LEU A 304 -1.83 -20.91 5.08
N LEU A 305 -2.55 -19.94 5.68
CA LEU A 305 -3.56 -19.14 4.99
C LEU A 305 -2.95 -18.04 4.12
N GLY A 306 -1.74 -17.56 4.48
CA GLY A 306 -1.14 -16.39 3.83
C GLY A 306 -1.00 -16.46 2.32
N VAL A 307 -0.74 -17.65 1.77
CA VAL A 307 -0.66 -17.86 0.31
C VAL A 307 -2.01 -17.60 -0.37
N LEU A 308 -3.10 -18.11 0.21
CA LEU A 308 -4.45 -17.89 -0.33
C LEU A 308 -4.86 -16.42 -0.18
N ILE A 309 -4.57 -15.81 0.97
CA ILE A 309 -4.80 -14.38 1.19
C ILE A 309 -4.02 -13.54 0.18
N TYR A 310 -2.80 -13.94 -0.18
CA TYR A 310 -1.99 -13.21 -1.16
C TYR A 310 -2.70 -13.16 -2.52
N GLY A 311 -3.29 -14.26 -2.98
CA GLY A 311 -4.11 -14.28 -4.20
C GLY A 311 -5.32 -13.35 -4.13
N ILE A 312 -6.02 -13.32 -2.98
CA ILE A 312 -7.12 -12.38 -2.72
C ILE A 312 -6.61 -10.94 -2.71
N ALA A 313 -5.44 -10.69 -2.12
CA ALA A 313 -4.84 -9.36 -2.05
C ALA A 313 -4.46 -8.83 -3.44
N GLU A 314 -3.91 -9.70 -4.30
CA GLU A 314 -3.57 -9.39 -5.69
C GLU A 314 -4.83 -9.01 -6.49
N ALA A 315 -5.88 -9.83 -6.38
CA ALA A 315 -7.18 -9.54 -6.97
C ALA A 315 -7.83 -8.25 -6.46
N SER A 316 -7.76 -8.02 -5.14
CA SER A 316 -8.25 -6.79 -4.51
C SER A 316 -7.46 -5.56 -4.95
N THR A 317 -6.20 -5.73 -5.31
CA THR A 317 -5.35 -4.65 -5.80
C THR A 317 -5.76 -4.21 -7.21
N ALA A 318 -6.30 -5.10 -8.04
CA ALA A 318 -6.93 -4.72 -9.30
C ALA A 318 -8.10 -3.75 -9.08
N TYR A 319 -8.96 -4.03 -8.10
CA TYR A 319 -10.03 -3.10 -7.70
C TYR A 319 -9.47 -1.78 -7.16
N LEU A 320 -8.44 -1.83 -6.30
CA LEU A 320 -7.78 -0.63 -5.77
C LEU A 320 -7.28 0.28 -6.90
N ILE A 321 -6.62 -0.27 -7.92
CA ILE A 321 -6.10 0.50 -9.07
C ILE A 321 -7.22 1.32 -9.73
N THR A 322 -8.39 0.72 -9.96
CA THR A 322 -9.55 1.45 -10.54
C THR A 322 -10.08 2.60 -9.70
N LYS A 323 -9.63 2.73 -8.44
CA LYS A 323 -10.05 3.79 -7.52
C LYS A 323 -9.02 4.89 -7.33
N VAL A 324 -7.76 4.63 -7.66
CA VAL A 324 -6.63 5.50 -7.29
C VAL A 324 -5.81 5.96 -8.48
N THR A 325 -6.07 5.41 -9.67
CA THR A 325 -5.49 5.83 -10.94
C THR A 325 -6.59 6.07 -11.95
N ASP A 326 -6.30 6.89 -12.95
CA ASP A 326 -7.18 7.05 -14.10
C ASP A 326 -7.08 5.80 -15.01
N PRO A 327 -8.08 5.55 -15.86
CA PRO A 327 -8.01 4.48 -16.86
C PRO A 327 -6.81 4.68 -17.79
N PRO A 328 -6.03 3.64 -18.07
CA PRO A 328 -4.92 3.74 -19.01
C PRO A 328 -5.45 3.97 -20.44
N PRO A 329 -4.90 4.94 -21.20
CA PRO A 329 -5.25 5.12 -22.60
C PRO A 329 -4.69 3.96 -23.44
N PRO A 330 -5.10 3.82 -24.71
CA PRO A 330 -4.45 2.93 -25.66
C PRO A 330 -2.92 3.18 -25.73
N PRO A 331 -2.09 2.16 -25.99
CA PRO A 331 -0.63 2.33 -26.01
C PRO A 331 -0.09 3.38 -26.99
N ALA A 332 -0.88 3.75 -28.02
CA ALA A 332 -0.54 4.82 -28.95
C ALA A 332 -0.42 6.19 -28.26
N ASP A 333 -1.27 6.44 -27.25
CA ASP A 333 -1.41 7.73 -26.56
C ASP A 333 -0.77 7.72 -25.16
N SER A 334 0.05 6.71 -24.85
CA SER A 334 0.57 6.48 -23.50
C SER A 334 1.71 7.42 -23.06
N LYS A 335 2.20 8.29 -23.95
CA LYS A 335 3.45 9.06 -23.74
C LYS A 335 3.42 9.93 -22.48
N ASP A 336 2.29 10.58 -22.22
CA ASP A 336 2.13 11.52 -21.09
C ASP A 336 1.33 10.94 -19.92
N PHE A 337 0.73 9.76 -20.09
CA PHE A 337 -0.08 9.12 -19.06
C PHE A 337 0.73 8.82 -17.79
N ALA A 338 1.93 8.27 -17.93
CA ALA A 338 2.79 7.99 -16.78
C ALA A 338 3.13 9.26 -15.97
N ALA A 339 3.26 10.40 -16.65
CA ALA A 339 3.53 11.68 -16.01
C ALA A 339 2.30 12.24 -15.29
N SER A 340 1.11 12.13 -15.88
CA SER A 340 -0.15 12.61 -15.30
C SER A 340 -0.51 11.88 -14.00
N GLN A 341 -0.18 10.58 -13.91
CA GLN A 341 -0.51 9.74 -12.75
C GLN A 341 0.31 10.01 -11.48
N GLN A 342 1.39 10.80 -11.54
CA GLN A 342 2.27 11.04 -10.39
C GLN A 342 1.55 11.66 -9.18
N VAL A 343 0.58 12.53 -9.44
CA VAL A 343 -0.23 13.20 -8.41
C VAL A 343 -1.61 12.55 -8.36
N TRP A 344 -2.11 12.31 -7.15
CA TRP A 344 -3.48 11.85 -6.97
C TRP A 344 -4.44 13.04 -7.05
N ARG A 345 -4.93 13.32 -8.26
CA ARG A 345 -5.74 14.51 -8.56
C ARG A 345 -7.10 14.48 -7.84
N ASN A 346 -7.76 13.32 -7.83
CA ASN A 346 -9.11 13.16 -7.26
C ASN A 346 -9.11 12.77 -5.77
N LYS A 347 -8.03 13.09 -5.04
CA LYS A 347 -7.85 12.67 -3.63
C LYS A 347 -8.99 13.18 -2.74
N HIS A 348 -9.29 14.48 -2.81
CA HIS A 348 -10.26 15.10 -1.90
C HIS A 348 -11.67 14.54 -2.10
N GLU A 349 -12.09 14.42 -3.36
CA GLU A 349 -13.39 13.88 -3.74
C GLU A 349 -13.52 12.39 -3.37
N PHE A 350 -12.45 11.61 -3.55
CA PHE A 350 -12.44 10.21 -3.15
C PHE A 350 -12.58 9.98 -1.65
N LEU A 351 -11.96 10.85 -0.85
CA LEU A 351 -12.01 10.76 0.60
C LEU A 351 -13.36 11.22 1.18
N SER A 352 -14.10 12.08 0.47
CA SER A 352 -15.43 12.55 0.90
C SER A 352 -16.58 11.65 0.50
N LEU A 353 -16.40 10.73 -0.44
CA LEU A 353 -17.48 9.86 -0.91
C LEU A 353 -17.96 8.83 0.13
N SER A 354 -19.24 8.47 0.03
CA SER A 354 -19.80 7.32 0.71
C SER A 354 -19.12 6.01 0.23
N LEU A 355 -19.15 4.96 1.05
CA LEU A 355 -18.58 3.65 0.65
C LEU A 355 -19.38 2.98 -0.47
N PHE A 356 -20.67 3.30 -0.60
CA PHE A 356 -21.55 2.73 -1.61
C PHE A 356 -21.36 3.39 -2.99
N ASP A 357 -20.91 4.65 -2.99
CA ASP A 357 -20.75 5.50 -4.18
C ASP A 357 -19.30 5.60 -4.66
N LEU A 358 -18.43 4.68 -4.24
CA LEU A 358 -17.02 4.61 -4.64
C LEU A 358 -16.78 4.53 -6.15
N ASP A 359 -17.81 4.28 -6.96
CA ASP A 359 -17.75 4.21 -8.43
C ASP A 359 -17.99 5.57 -9.12
N ALA A 360 -18.50 6.59 -8.40
CA ALA A 360 -19.07 7.80 -9.00
C ALA A 360 -18.07 8.89 -9.46
N LEU A 361 -16.78 8.84 -9.07
CA LEU A 361 -15.82 9.95 -9.29
C LEU A 361 -15.33 10.17 -10.71
N HIS A 362 -15.59 9.25 -11.63
CA HIS A 362 -14.96 9.31 -12.95
C HIS A 362 -15.76 10.16 -13.95
N ILE A 363 -16.77 10.91 -13.48
CA ILE A 363 -17.81 11.53 -14.31
C ILE A 363 -17.42 12.93 -14.84
N GLU A 364 -16.37 13.60 -14.31
CA GLU A 364 -16.09 15.02 -14.64
C GLU A 364 -14.88 15.32 -15.55
N HIS A 365 -14.09 14.34 -16.01
CA HIS A 365 -12.74 14.63 -16.55
C HIS A 365 -12.60 14.76 -18.08
N ASP A 366 -13.67 14.68 -18.88
CA ASP A 366 -13.60 14.86 -20.34
C ASP A 366 -13.92 16.28 -20.84
N ALA A 367 -14.17 17.25 -19.95
CA ALA A 367 -14.32 18.64 -20.35
C ALA A 367 -12.95 19.36 -20.37
N PRO A 368 -12.51 19.97 -21.49
CA PRO A 368 -11.28 20.75 -21.52
C PRO A 368 -11.39 21.95 -20.55
N SER A 369 -10.39 22.10 -19.69
CA SER A 369 -10.23 23.18 -18.70
C SER A 369 -10.69 24.56 -19.20
N ALA A 370 -11.90 24.95 -18.82
CA ALA A 370 -12.41 26.30 -18.98
C ALA A 370 -13.20 26.73 -17.73
N ALA A 371 -12.59 26.59 -16.54
CA ALA A 371 -13.16 27.15 -15.31
C ALA A 371 -12.11 27.28 -14.19
N SER A 372 -11.14 28.16 -14.37
CA SER A 372 -10.34 28.69 -13.26
C SER A 372 -10.27 30.21 -13.36
N ASP A 373 -11.41 30.88 -13.19
CA ASP A 373 -11.43 32.34 -13.02
C ASP A 373 -12.65 32.87 -12.26
N LYS A 374 -13.16 32.09 -11.29
CA LYS A 374 -14.21 32.55 -10.36
C LYS A 374 -13.96 32.09 -8.94
N PHE A 375 -12.79 32.44 -8.39
CA PHE A 375 -12.61 32.43 -6.94
C PHE A 375 -11.59 33.48 -6.49
N SER A 376 -11.86 34.75 -6.78
CA SER A 376 -11.11 35.89 -6.22
C SER A 376 -11.94 37.18 -6.24
N THR A 377 -13.19 37.16 -5.76
CA THR A 377 -13.84 38.40 -5.29
C THR A 377 -15.04 38.08 -4.39
N SER A 378 -14.82 37.95 -3.07
CA SER A 378 -15.87 38.23 -2.06
C SER A 378 -15.34 38.18 -0.63
N VAL A 379 -14.32 39.00 -0.32
CA VAL A 379 -14.07 39.41 1.08
C VAL A 379 -13.68 40.88 1.10
N ALA A 380 -14.65 41.75 0.85
CA ALA A 380 -14.65 43.14 1.32
C ALA A 380 -16.00 43.78 0.96
N ALA A 381 -16.81 44.03 1.98
CA ALA A 381 -17.87 45.05 2.10
C ALA A 381 -19.14 44.47 2.72
N GLN A 382 -19.10 44.35 4.05
CA GLN A 382 -20.31 44.33 4.87
C GLN A 382 -20.49 45.77 5.36
N GLN A 383 -21.48 46.51 4.83
CA GLN A 383 -22.12 47.62 5.54
C GLN A 383 -23.42 48.08 4.85
N THR A 384 -24.50 48.03 5.64
CA THR A 384 -25.74 48.84 5.60
C THR A 384 -26.71 48.72 4.43
N SER A 385 -27.84 48.03 4.65
CA SER A 385 -29.20 48.61 4.50
C SER A 385 -30.29 47.59 4.90
N SER A 386 -31.32 48.08 5.60
CA SER A 386 -32.51 47.35 6.08
C SER A 386 -33.39 46.79 4.94
N PRO A 387 -34.24 45.78 5.21
CA PRO A 387 -35.04 45.12 4.17
C PRO A 387 -36.33 45.90 3.84
N ALA A 388 -36.62 46.03 2.55
CA ALA A 388 -37.94 46.47 2.05
C ALA A 388 -38.93 45.28 2.03
N PRO A 389 -40.24 45.52 2.21
CA PRO A 389 -41.23 44.46 2.34
C PRO A 389 -41.55 43.79 0.99
N PRO A 390 -42.00 42.53 1.00
CA PRO A 390 -42.29 41.79 -0.23
C PRO A 390 -43.58 42.28 -0.92
N PRO A 391 -43.67 42.15 -2.27
CA PRO A 391 -44.87 42.50 -3.02
C PRO A 391 -46.04 41.53 -2.78
N PRO A 392 -47.29 41.96 -2.98
CA PRO A 392 -48.48 41.19 -2.63
C PRO A 392 -48.74 40.03 -3.58
N TYR A 393 -49.25 38.94 -3.00
CA TYR A 393 -49.63 37.67 -3.62
C TYR A 393 -50.79 37.85 -4.62
N GLN A 394 -50.62 37.48 -5.89
CA GLN A 394 -51.71 37.33 -6.85
C GLN A 394 -52.16 35.87 -6.88
N GLY A 395 -53.39 35.62 -6.43
CA GLY A 395 -54.04 34.31 -6.46
C GLY A 395 -54.52 33.91 -7.87
N PRO A 396 -54.90 32.63 -8.06
CA PRO A 396 -55.23 32.07 -9.36
C PRO A 396 -56.63 32.52 -9.83
N SER A 397 -56.71 33.06 -11.04
CA SER A 397 -57.98 33.37 -11.70
C SER A 397 -58.65 32.11 -12.24
N GLU A 398 -59.87 31.88 -11.78
CA GLU A 398 -60.80 30.83 -12.19
C GLU A 398 -61.09 30.88 -13.70
N HIS A 399 -61.05 29.71 -14.35
CA HIS A 399 -61.73 29.49 -15.63
C HIS A 399 -62.88 28.51 -15.40
N LYS A 400 -64.12 29.01 -15.50
CA LYS A 400 -65.33 28.19 -15.64
C LYS A 400 -66.16 28.68 -16.84
N LYS A 401 -66.24 27.77 -17.81
CA LYS A 401 -67.24 27.50 -18.86
C LYS A 401 -68.36 28.51 -19.15
N GLU A 402 -68.62 28.74 -20.44
CA GLU A 402 -69.81 28.36 -21.25
C GLU A 402 -69.74 29.15 -22.57
N LEU A 403 -69.73 28.49 -23.75
CA LEU A 403 -70.82 27.82 -24.45
C LEU A 403 -70.31 26.67 -25.33
#